data_AF-A0A367KJX0-F1
#
_entry.id   AF-A0A367KJX0-F1
#
_cell.length_a   1.000
_cell.length_b   1.000
_cell.length_c   1.000
_cell.angle_alpha   90.00
_cell.angle_beta   90.00
_cell.angle_gamma   90.00
#
_symmetry.space_group_name_H-M   'P 1'
#
loop_
_entity.id
_entity.type
_entity.pdbx_description
1 polymer ?
#
loop_
_entity_poly.entity_id
_entity_poly.type
_entity_poly.pdbx_seq_one_letter_code
_entity_poly.pdbx_strand_id
1 'polypeptide(L)'
;MDEQSKEHFSSQVHEEEDFFLDEDDLIDLEEYLQGDDVSRTQPTSDPNESFRRLLAGPSVEKVHKLSIGELDRHKINEIIYESSKAKKKRDAAITKRIEVILAKYKFIRDQDLTFERNIADNMISDLENTRDLTQCICHVDMDAFYASVEELENPELKKIPMAVGGMSMLCTSNYLARKYGVRSAMPGFIALKLCPDLKIIPLHFPKYRAASEKVRDVFRKYDPHFVPMSLDEAHLNLTEYLQTTDLTPYQLVEQIRREIFEATQLTASAGIACNKTLSKICSDINKPNGQYYLPIDRASVMSFVKDLRVRKIPGVGRVTERVLEALGVKTCGDIYTHRAILYKLLSHTSFQFLLRSYLGISDTTLNTHTERKSISTERTFSAMSEPNQLLEKLKELSISLEKDMEKAGVM
;
A
#
# COMPACT_ATOMS: atom_id res chain seq x y z
N MET A 1 7.10 21.99 -15.38
CA MET A 1 7.30 20.92 -14.40
C MET A 1 8.78 20.61 -14.44
N ASP A 2 9.47 20.93 -13.36
CA ASP A 2 10.94 20.98 -13.30
C ASP A 2 11.55 19.57 -13.42
N GLU A 3 12.71 19.45 -14.06
CA GLU A 3 13.35 18.18 -14.48
C GLU A 3 13.62 17.19 -13.34
N GLN A 4 13.63 17.66 -12.09
CA GLN A 4 13.93 16.86 -10.89
C GLN A 4 12.70 16.20 -10.23
N SER A 5 11.52 16.33 -10.83
CA SER A 5 10.25 15.77 -10.32
C SER A 5 10.09 14.25 -10.57
N LYS A 6 11.04 13.63 -11.26
CA LYS A 6 10.91 12.30 -11.88
C LYS A 6 11.30 11.13 -10.99
N GLU A 7 12.21 11.31 -10.03
CA GLU A 7 12.79 10.20 -9.24
C GLU A 7 11.88 9.60 -8.16
N HIS A 8 10.76 10.23 -7.82
CA HIS A 8 10.02 9.89 -6.58
C HIS A 8 8.55 9.59 -6.76
N PHE A 9 8.06 9.53 -8.01
CA PHE A 9 6.69 9.10 -8.27
C PHE A 9 6.52 7.58 -8.19
N SER A 10 7.61 6.83 -8.36
CA SER A 10 7.63 5.36 -8.34
C SER A 10 7.42 4.73 -6.95
N SER A 11 7.67 5.44 -5.85
CA SER A 11 7.50 4.88 -4.49
C SER A 11 6.15 5.19 -3.82
N GLN A 12 5.36 6.15 -4.34
CA GLN A 12 4.04 6.49 -3.78
C GLN A 12 2.86 6.11 -4.69
N VAL A 13 3.15 5.68 -5.91
CA VAL A 13 2.22 4.91 -6.74
C VAL A 13 2.90 3.57 -6.94
N HIS A 14 2.73 2.66 -5.97
CA HIS A 14 2.69 1.26 -6.37
C HIS A 14 1.53 1.18 -7.36
N GLU A 15 1.84 1.19 -8.66
CA GLU A 15 1.01 0.48 -9.60
C GLU A 15 0.85 -0.91 -8.98
N GLU A 16 -0.41 -1.29 -8.76
CA GLU A 16 -0.79 -2.62 -8.32
C GLU A 16 -0.34 -3.59 -9.43
N GLU A 17 0.95 -3.93 -9.48
CA GLU A 17 1.39 -5.14 -10.18
C GLU A 17 0.73 -6.28 -9.43
N ASP A 18 -0.29 -6.84 -10.07
CA ASP A 18 -1.10 -7.94 -9.58
C ASP A 18 -0.20 -9.18 -9.44
N PHE A 19 0.45 -9.29 -8.29
CA PHE A 19 1.27 -10.45 -7.90
C PHE A 19 0.47 -11.76 -7.82
N PHE A 20 -0.86 -11.69 -7.93
CA PHE A 20 -1.73 -12.74 -7.46
C PHE A 20 -2.04 -13.83 -8.48
N LEU A 21 -1.96 -13.55 -9.78
CA LEU A 21 -2.40 -14.48 -10.82
C LEU A 21 -1.72 -14.12 -12.17
N ASP A 22 -0.98 -15.07 -12.75
CA ASP A 22 -0.29 -14.91 -14.05
C ASP A 22 -1.28 -15.00 -15.22
N GLU A 23 -0.91 -14.51 -16.41
CA GLU A 23 -1.70 -14.71 -17.64
C GLU A 23 -1.78 -16.20 -18.04
N ASP A 24 -0.79 -17.01 -17.66
CA ASP A 24 -0.74 -18.44 -17.98
C ASP A 24 -1.85 -19.25 -17.29
N ASP A 25 -2.41 -18.77 -16.17
CA ASP A 25 -3.57 -19.37 -15.49
C ASP A 25 -4.87 -19.27 -16.32
N LEU A 26 -4.87 -18.50 -17.43
CA LEU A 26 -5.98 -18.33 -18.37
C LEU A 26 -5.95 -19.34 -19.54
N ILE A 27 -4.86 -20.09 -19.74
CA ILE A 27 -4.72 -21.01 -20.88
C ILE A 27 -5.45 -22.35 -20.60
N ASP A 28 -5.46 -22.82 -19.36
CA ASP A 28 -6.24 -24.01 -18.92
C ASP A 28 -7.77 -23.81 -18.96
N LEU A 29 -8.25 -22.70 -19.50
CA LEU A 29 -9.60 -22.17 -19.26
C LEU A 29 -10.58 -22.38 -20.42
N GLU A 30 -10.07 -22.61 -21.63
CA GLU A 30 -10.91 -23.00 -22.78
C GLU A 30 -11.44 -24.44 -22.63
N GLU A 31 -10.75 -25.31 -21.89
CA GLU A 31 -11.24 -26.68 -21.62
C GLU A 31 -12.40 -26.71 -20.62
N TYR A 32 -12.40 -25.84 -19.59
CA TYR A 32 -13.46 -25.83 -18.57
C TYR A 32 -14.76 -25.13 -19.02
N LEU A 33 -14.67 -24.19 -19.96
CA LEU A 33 -15.83 -23.48 -20.50
C LEU A 33 -16.62 -24.26 -21.56
N GLN A 34 -16.16 -25.46 -21.93
CA GLN A 34 -16.87 -26.38 -22.84
C GLN A 34 -17.89 -27.28 -22.12
N GLY A 35 -18.01 -27.21 -20.80
CA GLY A 35 -19.04 -27.90 -20.01
C GLY A 35 -20.27 -27.03 -19.79
N ASP A 36 -21.43 -27.49 -20.28
CA ASP A 36 -22.71 -26.79 -20.23
C ASP A 36 -23.17 -26.32 -18.84
N ASP A 37 -23.98 -25.24 -18.87
CA ASP A 37 -24.80 -24.61 -17.83
C ASP A 37 -24.16 -23.47 -17.00
N VAL A 38 -23.86 -22.37 -17.70
CA VAL A 38 -23.70 -21.03 -17.10
C VAL A 38 -25.08 -20.38 -16.93
N SER A 39 -25.97 -20.95 -16.11
CA SER A 39 -27.19 -20.25 -15.72
C SER A 39 -27.59 -20.56 -14.27
N ARG A 40 -27.23 -19.64 -13.37
CA ARG A 40 -27.90 -19.27 -12.09
C ARG A 40 -26.87 -18.83 -11.05
N THR A 41 -26.58 -17.54 -11.07
CA THR A 41 -26.32 -16.77 -9.86
C THR A 41 -27.28 -15.61 -9.86
N GLN A 42 -28.07 -15.45 -8.81
CA GLN A 42 -28.87 -14.24 -8.66
C GLN A 42 -27.91 -13.05 -8.63
N PRO A 43 -28.09 -12.05 -9.51
CA PRO A 43 -27.23 -10.89 -9.53
C PRO A 43 -27.45 -10.10 -8.24
N THR A 44 -26.37 -9.71 -7.59
CA THR A 44 -26.39 -8.55 -6.69
C THR A 44 -26.94 -7.36 -7.47
N SER A 45 -27.82 -6.56 -6.85
CA SER A 45 -28.67 -5.55 -7.52
C SER A 45 -27.95 -4.39 -8.21
N ASP A 46 -26.62 -4.32 -8.18
CA ASP A 46 -25.80 -3.51 -9.12
C ASP A 46 -24.47 -4.26 -9.39
N PRO A 47 -24.16 -4.63 -10.64
CA PRO A 47 -22.88 -5.30 -10.98
C PRO A 47 -21.65 -4.44 -10.66
N ASN A 48 -21.81 -3.13 -10.45
CA ASN A 48 -20.73 -2.21 -10.09
C ASN A 48 -20.65 -1.89 -8.59
N GLU A 49 -21.50 -2.48 -7.74
CA GLU A 49 -21.55 -2.13 -6.30
C GLU A 49 -20.21 -2.36 -5.61
N SER A 50 -19.58 -3.52 -5.85
CA SER A 50 -18.27 -3.88 -5.33
C SER A 50 -17.17 -2.90 -5.79
N PHE A 51 -17.24 -2.45 -7.05
CA PHE A 51 -16.34 -1.46 -7.60
C PHE A 51 -16.52 -0.11 -6.91
N ARG A 52 -17.76 0.41 -6.85
CA ARG A 52 -18.05 1.72 -6.23
C ARG A 52 -17.59 1.76 -4.78
N ARG A 53 -17.87 0.72 -4.00
CA ARG A 53 -17.50 0.64 -2.57
C ARG A 53 -16.00 0.85 -2.32
N LEU A 54 -15.16 0.35 -3.22
CA LEU A 54 -13.70 0.35 -3.07
C LEU A 54 -13.00 1.59 -3.67
N LEU A 55 -13.76 2.55 -4.24
CA LEU A 55 -13.17 3.72 -4.89
C LEU A 55 -12.59 4.75 -3.92
N ALA A 56 -13.04 4.81 -2.67
CA ALA A 56 -12.56 5.74 -1.65
C ALA A 56 -11.11 5.46 -1.20
N GLY A 57 -10.58 4.26 -1.48
CA GLY A 57 -9.22 3.87 -1.12
C GLY A 57 -8.97 3.82 0.41
N PRO A 58 -7.78 3.33 0.83
CA PRO A 58 -7.49 3.08 2.24
C PRO A 58 -7.24 4.35 3.05
N SER A 59 -6.83 5.45 2.40
CA SER A 59 -6.50 6.72 3.09
C SER A 59 -7.69 7.34 3.82
N VAL A 60 -8.92 7.04 3.38
CA VAL A 60 -10.15 7.49 4.04
C VAL A 60 -10.33 6.86 5.42
N GLU A 61 -9.82 5.64 5.62
CA GLU A 61 -9.89 4.96 6.92
C GLU A 61 -8.92 5.53 7.95
N LYS A 62 -7.88 6.25 7.49
CA LYS A 62 -6.86 6.88 8.35
C LYS A 62 -7.38 8.14 9.07
N VAL A 63 -8.64 8.53 8.85
CA VAL A 63 -9.29 9.73 9.43
C VAL A 63 -10.19 9.38 10.63
N HIS A 64 -10.55 8.10 10.82
CA HIS A 64 -11.58 7.66 11.78
C HIS A 64 -11.38 8.06 13.25
N LYS A 65 -10.17 8.49 13.68
CA LYS A 65 -9.92 8.96 15.06
C LYS A 65 -10.02 10.48 15.22
N LEU A 66 -10.14 11.24 14.13
CA LEU A 66 -10.34 12.68 14.16
C LEU A 66 -11.85 12.95 14.07
N SER A 67 -12.52 12.96 15.22
CA SER A 67 -13.93 13.34 15.36
C SER A 67 -14.21 14.63 14.58
N ILE A 68 -14.96 14.52 13.47
CA ILE A 68 -15.81 15.52 12.81
C ILE A 68 -16.43 14.81 11.59
N GLY A 69 -17.75 14.59 11.64
CA GLY A 69 -18.62 14.12 10.54
C GLY A 69 -18.40 12.66 10.13
N GLU A 70 -19.45 11.83 10.19
CA GLU A 70 -19.46 10.59 9.42
C GLU A 70 -19.24 10.96 7.95
N LEU A 71 -18.03 10.70 7.47
CA LEU A 71 -17.67 10.93 6.09
C LEU A 71 -18.64 10.12 5.22
N ASP A 72 -19.47 10.80 4.42
CA ASP A 72 -20.39 10.12 3.50
C ASP A 72 -19.57 9.46 2.37
N ARG A 73 -19.12 8.23 2.67
CA ARG A 73 -18.36 7.40 1.74
C ARG A 73 -19.15 7.15 0.46
N HIS A 74 -20.47 7.10 0.53
CA HIS A 74 -21.31 6.90 -0.64
C HIS A 74 -21.19 8.11 -1.58
N LYS A 75 -21.38 9.32 -1.06
CA LYS A 75 -21.22 10.56 -1.84
C LYS A 75 -19.82 10.73 -2.43
N ILE A 76 -18.77 10.40 -1.68
CA ILE A 76 -17.39 10.45 -2.19
C ILE A 76 -17.20 9.44 -3.33
N ASN A 77 -17.66 8.20 -3.13
CA ASN A 77 -17.54 7.16 -4.13
C ASN A 77 -18.31 7.50 -5.42
N GLU A 78 -19.51 8.09 -5.31
CA GLU A 78 -20.31 8.56 -6.44
C GLU A 78 -19.55 9.64 -7.26
N ILE A 79 -19.06 10.69 -6.60
CA ILE A 79 -18.29 11.77 -7.27
C ILE A 79 -17.06 11.22 -8.00
N ILE A 80 -16.34 10.27 -7.37
CA ILE A 80 -15.18 9.61 -7.98
C ILE A 80 -15.62 8.73 -9.15
N TYR A 81 -16.70 7.97 -9.00
CA TYR A 81 -17.22 7.04 -10.00
C TYR A 81 -17.68 7.76 -11.27
N GLU A 82 -18.44 8.84 -11.14
CA GLU A 82 -18.90 9.69 -12.25
C GLU A 82 -17.73 10.25 -13.06
N SER A 83 -16.63 10.60 -12.36
CA SER A 83 -15.45 11.20 -12.97
C SER A 83 -14.45 10.19 -13.56
N SER A 84 -14.71 8.87 -13.52
CA SER A 84 -13.70 7.82 -13.78
C SER A 84 -14.02 6.87 -14.96
N LYS A 85 -14.13 7.36 -16.20
CA LYS A 85 -14.42 6.52 -17.39
C LYS A 85 -13.44 5.35 -17.61
N ALA A 86 -12.12 5.61 -17.61
CA ALA A 86 -11.10 4.58 -17.87
C ALA A 86 -11.07 3.47 -16.80
N LYS A 87 -11.32 3.83 -15.53
CA LYS A 87 -11.37 2.85 -14.43
C LYS A 87 -12.52 1.86 -14.59
N LYS A 88 -13.64 2.26 -15.21
CA LYS A 88 -14.79 1.37 -15.48
C LYS A 88 -14.43 0.26 -16.47
N LYS A 89 -13.60 0.54 -17.50
CA LYS A 89 -13.18 -0.49 -18.46
C LYS A 89 -12.27 -1.54 -17.82
N ARG A 90 -11.28 -1.11 -17.01
CA ARG A 90 -10.42 -2.04 -16.26
C ARG A 90 -11.22 -2.86 -15.27
N ASP A 91 -12.21 -2.23 -14.62
CA ASP A 91 -13.08 -2.93 -13.69
C ASP A 91 -13.88 -4.06 -14.33
N ALA A 92 -14.44 -3.84 -15.52
CA ALA A 92 -15.14 -4.88 -16.27
C ALA A 92 -14.23 -6.09 -16.56
N ALA A 93 -12.97 -5.85 -16.90
CA ALA A 93 -11.99 -6.93 -17.11
C ALA A 93 -11.73 -7.71 -15.81
N ILE A 94 -11.59 -7.02 -14.67
CA ILE A 94 -11.42 -7.67 -13.35
C ILE A 94 -12.67 -8.46 -12.98
N THR A 95 -13.86 -7.93 -13.20
CA THR A 95 -15.13 -8.62 -12.94
C THR A 95 -15.22 -9.92 -13.75
N LYS A 96 -14.87 -9.89 -15.05
CA LYS A 96 -14.80 -11.10 -15.88
C LYS A 96 -13.80 -12.13 -15.33
N ARG A 97 -12.63 -11.67 -14.83
CA ARG A 97 -11.64 -12.54 -14.19
C ARG A 97 -12.20 -13.19 -12.91
N ILE A 98 -12.93 -12.43 -12.10
CA ILE A 98 -13.59 -12.94 -10.88
C ILE A 98 -14.66 -13.98 -11.24
N GLU A 99 -15.48 -13.74 -12.26
CA GLU A 99 -16.50 -14.69 -12.72
C GLU A 99 -15.89 -16.05 -13.10
N VAL A 100 -14.75 -16.02 -13.79
CA VAL A 100 -13.96 -17.21 -14.13
C VAL A 100 -13.48 -17.96 -12.87
N ILE A 101 -12.90 -17.25 -11.91
CA ILE A 101 -12.45 -17.86 -10.64
C ILE A 101 -13.63 -18.45 -9.87
N LEU A 102 -14.78 -17.76 -9.87
CA LEU A 102 -16.00 -18.24 -9.22
C LEU A 102 -16.58 -19.48 -9.91
N ALA A 103 -16.46 -19.60 -11.22
CA ALA A 103 -16.85 -20.81 -11.95
C ALA A 103 -15.97 -22.00 -11.51
N LYS A 104 -14.64 -21.81 -11.49
CA LYS A 104 -13.70 -22.83 -10.96
C LYS A 104 -14.03 -23.19 -9.51
N TYR A 105 -14.27 -22.18 -8.66
CA TYR A 105 -14.67 -22.37 -7.25
C TYR A 105 -15.93 -23.23 -7.11
N LYS A 106 -16.99 -22.95 -7.87
CA LYS A 106 -18.24 -23.73 -7.82
C LYS A 106 -18.01 -25.20 -8.17
N PHE A 107 -17.12 -25.49 -9.10
CA PHE A 107 -16.81 -26.86 -9.50
C PHE A 107 -16.05 -27.64 -8.40
N ILE A 108 -15.16 -26.97 -7.67
CA ILE A 108 -14.28 -27.64 -6.69
C ILE A 108 -14.80 -27.60 -5.24
N ARG A 109 -15.66 -26.65 -4.87
CA ARG A 109 -16.02 -26.41 -3.45
C ARG A 109 -16.69 -27.60 -2.77
N ASP A 110 -17.40 -28.41 -3.56
CA ASP A 110 -18.18 -29.56 -3.08
C ASP A 110 -17.41 -30.89 -3.28
N GLN A 111 -16.18 -30.83 -3.80
CA GLN A 111 -15.29 -31.98 -3.96
C GLN A 111 -14.57 -32.31 -2.64
N ASP A 112 -14.06 -33.53 -2.53
CA ASP A 112 -13.14 -33.89 -1.45
C ASP A 112 -11.77 -33.21 -1.70
N LEU A 113 -11.45 -32.25 -0.84
CA LEU A 113 -10.19 -31.50 -0.86
C LEU A 113 -9.27 -31.89 0.31
N THR A 114 -9.40 -33.12 0.82
CA THR A 114 -8.58 -33.60 1.94
C THR A 114 -7.08 -33.57 1.60
N PHE A 115 -6.71 -33.91 0.37
CA PHE A 115 -5.32 -33.88 -0.08
C PHE A 115 -4.75 -32.46 -0.08
N GLU A 116 -5.44 -31.51 -0.70
CA GLU A 116 -5.06 -30.10 -0.76
C GLU A 116 -5.03 -29.47 0.64
N ARG A 117 -5.96 -29.87 1.52
CA ARG A 117 -5.96 -29.45 2.92
C ARG A 117 -4.71 -29.93 3.66
N ASN A 118 -4.33 -31.18 3.48
CA ASN A 118 -3.12 -31.74 4.11
C ASN A 118 -1.85 -31.05 3.60
N ILE A 119 -1.77 -30.74 2.30
CA ILE A 119 -0.65 -29.95 1.76
C ILE A 119 -0.60 -28.58 2.41
N ALA A 120 -1.73 -27.87 2.45
CA ALA A 120 -1.81 -26.54 3.07
C ALA A 120 -1.42 -26.58 4.55
N ASP A 121 -1.86 -27.59 5.30
CA ASP A 121 -1.52 -27.76 6.71
C ASP A 121 -0.02 -28.07 6.92
N ASN A 122 0.59 -28.88 6.04
CA ASN A 122 2.04 -29.11 6.06
C ASN A 122 2.81 -27.83 5.76
N MET A 123 2.42 -27.07 4.72
CA MET A 123 3.04 -25.77 4.41
C MET A 123 2.92 -24.77 5.57
N ILE A 124 1.77 -24.75 6.26
CA ILE A 124 1.58 -23.94 7.46
C ILE A 124 2.56 -24.36 8.55
N SER A 125 2.70 -25.66 8.81
CA SER A 125 3.64 -26.19 9.80
C SER A 125 5.09 -25.81 9.45
N ASP A 126 5.47 -25.96 8.18
CA ASP A 126 6.81 -25.61 7.70
C ASP A 126 7.10 -24.12 7.84
N LEU A 127 6.14 -23.26 7.46
CA LEU A 127 6.27 -21.82 7.65
C LEU A 127 6.35 -21.46 9.14
N GLU A 128 5.53 -22.07 10.00
CA GLU A 128 5.56 -21.84 11.44
C GLU A 128 6.94 -22.18 12.04
N ASN A 129 7.60 -23.22 11.56
CA ASN A 129 8.95 -23.59 11.98
C ASN A 129 10.03 -22.55 11.62
N THR A 130 9.73 -21.65 10.67
CA THR A 130 10.61 -20.53 10.29
C THR A 130 10.34 -19.24 11.07
N ARG A 131 9.37 -19.25 12.01
CA ARG A 131 8.99 -18.06 12.77
C ARG A 131 10.15 -17.56 13.63
N ASP A 132 10.54 -16.32 13.38
CA ASP A 132 11.47 -15.57 14.22
C ASP A 132 10.72 -14.45 14.97
N LEU A 133 10.81 -14.51 16.30
CA LEU A 133 10.24 -13.54 17.25
C LEU A 133 11.31 -12.82 18.07
N THR A 134 12.59 -13.01 17.72
CA THR A 134 13.73 -12.46 18.47
C THR A 134 14.00 -11.00 18.14
N GLN A 135 13.47 -10.51 17.01
CA GLN A 135 13.71 -9.16 16.52
C GLN A 135 12.63 -8.18 16.98
N CYS A 136 13.03 -6.94 17.23
CA CYS A 136 12.15 -5.79 17.47
C CYS A 136 12.28 -4.82 16.30
N ILE A 137 11.37 -4.92 15.34
CA ILE A 137 11.34 -4.08 14.14
C ILE A 137 10.38 -2.91 14.33
N CYS A 138 10.85 -1.72 14.01
CA CYS A 138 10.07 -0.49 14.00
C CYS A 138 9.89 0.00 12.56
N HIS A 139 8.66 0.31 12.17
CA HIS A 139 8.37 1.06 10.95
C HIS A 139 7.95 2.47 11.35
N VAL A 140 8.67 3.48 10.86
CA VAL A 140 8.36 4.89 11.06
C VAL A 140 7.82 5.47 9.75
N ASP A 141 6.71 6.21 9.82
CA ASP A 141 6.05 6.85 8.67
C ASP A 141 5.63 8.28 9.07
N MET A 142 6.20 9.28 8.41
CA MET A 142 5.95 10.70 8.67
C MET A 142 4.51 11.08 8.32
N ASP A 143 3.86 11.85 9.19
CA ASP A 143 2.43 12.13 9.02
C ASP A 143 2.19 13.20 7.95
N ALA A 144 1.51 12.81 6.87
CA ALA A 144 1.17 13.70 5.75
C ALA A 144 2.38 14.48 5.21
N PHE A 145 3.54 13.81 5.11
CA PHE A 145 4.87 14.41 5.01
C PHE A 145 4.98 15.69 4.16
N TYR A 146 4.74 15.64 2.85
CA TYR A 146 4.90 16.83 2.00
C TYR A 146 3.97 17.98 2.41
N ALA A 147 2.72 17.68 2.79
CA ALA A 147 1.79 18.70 3.26
C ALA A 147 2.30 19.33 4.57
N SER A 148 2.75 18.51 5.52
CA SER A 148 3.30 18.96 6.79
C SER A 148 4.58 19.81 6.61
N VAL A 149 5.41 19.51 5.61
CA VAL A 149 6.58 20.33 5.26
C VAL A 149 6.16 21.71 4.72
N GLU A 150 5.17 21.78 3.83
CA GLU A 150 4.66 23.07 3.34
C GLU A 150 4.00 23.90 4.47
N GLU A 151 3.34 23.23 5.41
CA GLU A 151 2.73 23.85 6.60
C GLU A 151 3.75 24.44 7.59
N LEU A 152 5.03 24.04 7.54
CA LEU A 152 6.09 24.65 8.37
C LEU A 152 6.47 26.05 7.89
N GLU A 153 6.63 26.24 6.58
CA GLU A 153 6.99 27.53 6.02
C GLU A 153 5.80 28.50 5.93
N ASN A 154 4.59 27.95 5.81
CA ASN A 154 3.36 28.73 5.78
C ASN A 154 2.35 28.20 6.80
N PRO A 155 2.42 28.67 8.07
CA PRO A 155 1.53 28.21 9.15
C PRO A 155 0.04 28.42 8.89
N GLU A 156 -0.36 29.34 8.01
CA GLU A 156 -1.77 29.52 7.63
C GLU A 156 -2.34 28.30 6.90
N LEU A 157 -1.49 27.49 6.26
CA LEU A 157 -1.92 26.24 5.61
C LEU A 157 -2.49 25.22 6.60
N LYS A 158 -2.06 25.24 7.87
CA LYS A 158 -2.58 24.34 8.92
C LYS A 158 -4.07 24.56 9.24
N LYS A 159 -4.61 25.73 8.86
CA LYS A 159 -5.99 26.14 9.17
C LYS A 159 -6.96 25.83 8.03
N ILE A 160 -6.48 25.41 6.87
CA ILE A 160 -7.29 25.20 5.66
C ILE A 160 -7.06 23.80 5.07
N PRO A 161 -8.05 23.24 4.35
CA PRO A 161 -7.84 22.02 3.57
C PRO A 161 -6.83 22.29 2.46
N MET A 162 -5.74 21.53 2.43
CA MET A 162 -4.73 21.65 1.38
C MET A 162 -4.20 20.30 0.90
N ALA A 163 -3.67 20.28 -0.32
CA ALA A 163 -3.00 19.14 -0.92
C ALA A 163 -1.73 19.54 -1.67
N VAL A 164 -0.75 18.65 -1.76
CA VAL A 164 0.47 18.85 -2.54
C VAL A 164 0.38 18.06 -3.85
N GLY A 165 0.68 18.71 -4.97
CA GLY A 165 0.67 18.11 -6.30
C GLY A 165 0.20 19.10 -7.35
N GLY A 166 -0.71 18.65 -8.22
CA GLY A 166 -1.32 19.50 -9.24
C GLY A 166 -2.71 19.03 -9.64
N MET A 167 -3.29 19.72 -10.63
CA MET A 167 -4.63 19.40 -11.14
C MET A 167 -4.74 17.97 -11.69
N SER A 168 -3.66 17.46 -12.27
CA SER A 168 -3.63 16.10 -12.83
C SER A 168 -3.54 15.03 -11.73
N MET A 169 -2.76 15.27 -10.68
CA MET A 169 -2.55 14.30 -9.60
C MET A 169 -2.05 14.95 -8.32
N LEU A 170 -2.59 14.51 -7.19
CA LEU A 170 -2.13 14.86 -5.84
C LEU A 170 -1.19 13.79 -5.30
N CYS A 171 -0.07 14.21 -4.69
CA CYS A 171 0.87 13.33 -4.00
C CYS A 171 0.43 13.07 -2.55
N THR A 172 -0.04 14.11 -1.85
CA THR A 172 -0.59 13.97 -0.50
C THR A 172 -1.55 15.11 -0.16
N SER A 173 -2.20 15.02 0.98
CA SER A 173 -3.08 16.04 1.53
C SER A 173 -3.00 16.08 3.04
N ASN A 174 -3.21 17.26 3.61
CA ASN A 174 -3.24 17.42 5.06
C ASN A 174 -4.49 16.75 5.66
N TYR A 175 -4.47 16.54 6.97
CA TYR A 175 -5.57 15.84 7.65
C TYR A 175 -6.90 16.60 7.57
N LEU A 176 -6.89 17.93 7.40
CA LEU A 176 -8.11 18.70 7.14
C LEU A 176 -8.75 18.34 5.80
N ALA A 177 -7.97 18.29 4.71
CA ALA A 177 -8.46 17.89 3.40
C ALA A 177 -8.94 16.43 3.36
N ARG A 178 -8.28 15.53 4.12
CA ARG A 178 -8.69 14.11 4.20
C ARG A 178 -10.10 13.93 4.78
N LYS A 179 -10.60 14.86 5.60
CA LYS A 179 -11.99 14.89 6.07
C LYS A 179 -13.02 15.15 4.98
N TYR A 180 -12.59 15.49 3.76
CA TYR A 180 -13.46 15.61 2.58
C TYR A 180 -13.27 14.44 1.60
N GLY A 181 -12.44 13.45 1.97
CA GLY A 181 -12.08 12.34 1.08
C GLY A 181 -10.93 12.63 0.12
N VAL A 182 -10.34 13.83 0.16
CA VAL A 182 -9.13 14.18 -0.60
C VAL A 182 -7.96 13.33 -0.10
N ARG A 183 -7.17 12.76 -1.02
CA ARG A 183 -6.08 11.84 -0.68
C ARG A 183 -5.02 11.77 -1.78
N SER A 184 -3.90 11.12 -1.47
CA SER A 184 -2.86 10.73 -2.42
C SER A 184 -3.42 9.94 -3.60
N ALA A 185 -2.78 10.08 -4.77
CA ALA A 185 -3.18 9.45 -6.03
C ALA A 185 -4.60 9.80 -6.52
N MET A 186 -5.16 10.91 -6.02
CA MET A 186 -6.40 11.50 -6.53
C MET A 186 -6.08 12.64 -7.51
N PRO A 187 -6.74 12.73 -8.67
CA PRO A 187 -6.63 13.91 -9.53
C PRO A 187 -7.13 15.18 -8.81
N GLY A 188 -6.37 16.27 -8.91
CA GLY A 188 -6.70 17.54 -8.26
C GLY A 188 -8.06 18.11 -8.67
N PHE A 189 -8.48 17.92 -9.93
CA PHE A 189 -9.81 18.33 -10.38
C PHE A 189 -10.96 17.55 -9.71
N ILE A 190 -10.74 16.29 -9.31
CA ILE A 190 -11.72 15.51 -8.53
C ILE A 190 -11.71 15.98 -7.09
N ALA A 191 -10.52 16.24 -6.53
CA ALA A 191 -10.37 16.73 -5.18
C ALA A 191 -11.09 18.07 -4.95
N LEU A 192 -11.07 18.98 -5.92
CA LEU A 192 -11.82 20.24 -5.88
C LEU A 192 -13.33 20.06 -5.94
N LYS A 193 -13.84 18.99 -6.56
CA LYS A 193 -15.27 18.66 -6.48
C LYS A 193 -15.66 18.17 -5.08
N LEU A 194 -14.76 17.47 -4.40
CA LEU A 194 -14.97 17.00 -3.02
C LEU A 194 -14.82 18.13 -2.01
N CYS A 195 -13.90 19.06 -2.24
CA CYS A 195 -13.58 20.19 -1.39
C CYS A 195 -13.31 21.43 -2.27
N PRO A 196 -14.33 22.25 -2.56
CA PRO A 196 -14.18 23.44 -3.41
C PRO A 196 -13.15 24.45 -2.90
N ASP A 197 -12.98 24.55 -1.58
CA ASP A 197 -12.02 25.44 -0.92
C ASP A 197 -10.60 24.83 -0.80
N LEU A 198 -10.34 23.68 -1.45
CA LEU A 198 -9.05 23.00 -1.37
C LEU A 198 -7.94 23.84 -2.01
N LYS A 199 -6.88 24.10 -1.24
CA LYS A 199 -5.67 24.73 -1.77
C LYS A 199 -4.69 23.67 -2.28
N ILE A 200 -4.37 23.70 -3.58
CA ILE A 200 -3.37 22.81 -4.17
C ILE A 200 -2.02 23.53 -4.24
N ILE A 201 -1.01 22.98 -3.58
CA ILE A 201 0.36 23.49 -3.51
C ILE A 201 1.25 22.68 -4.46
N PRO A 202 2.09 23.33 -5.30
CA PRO A 202 3.05 22.63 -6.14
C PRO A 202 4.09 21.83 -5.34
N LEU A 203 4.71 20.83 -5.97
CA LEU A 203 5.78 20.03 -5.37
C LEU A 203 7.08 20.83 -5.23
N HIS A 204 7.74 20.70 -4.07
CA HIS A 204 9.06 21.27 -3.78
C HIS A 204 10.03 20.21 -3.24
N PHE A 205 10.44 19.26 -4.11
CA PHE A 205 11.31 18.13 -3.73
C PHE A 205 12.57 18.49 -2.94
N PRO A 206 13.31 19.58 -3.22
CA PRO A 206 14.48 19.94 -2.41
C PRO A 206 14.17 20.08 -0.91
N LYS A 207 13.00 20.67 -0.57
CA LYS A 207 12.56 20.81 0.83
C LYS A 207 12.26 19.45 1.46
N TYR A 208 11.60 18.58 0.72
CA TYR A 208 11.22 17.25 1.20
C TYR A 208 12.44 16.36 1.43
N ARG A 209 13.44 16.42 0.53
CA ARG A 209 14.71 15.70 0.71
C ARG A 209 15.48 16.23 1.92
N ALA A 210 15.54 17.55 2.08
CA ALA A 210 16.20 18.16 3.24
C ALA A 210 15.53 17.79 4.57
N ALA A 211 14.19 17.77 4.63
CA ALA A 211 13.46 17.31 5.81
C ALA A 211 13.68 15.82 6.08
N SER A 212 13.64 14.99 5.04
CA SER A 212 13.90 13.54 5.13
C SER A 212 15.28 13.24 5.68
N GLU A 213 16.31 13.98 5.24
CA GLU A 213 17.67 13.77 5.73
C GLU A 213 17.81 14.05 7.23
N LYS A 214 17.13 15.08 7.75
CA LYS A 214 17.09 15.35 9.20
C LYS A 214 16.41 14.24 9.98
N VAL A 215 15.37 13.61 9.42
CA VAL A 215 14.71 12.45 10.04
C VAL A 215 15.68 11.25 10.03
N ARG A 216 16.38 11.02 8.92
CA ARG A 216 17.37 9.96 8.79
C ARG A 216 18.57 10.16 9.72
N ASP A 217 18.97 11.40 10.01
CA ASP A 217 19.96 11.72 11.05
C ASP A 217 19.54 11.17 12.41
N VAL A 218 18.25 11.26 12.76
CA VAL A 218 17.72 10.67 13.99
C VAL A 218 17.78 9.14 13.91
N PHE A 219 17.33 8.55 12.80
CA PHE A 219 17.34 7.08 12.63
C PHE A 219 18.73 6.47 12.80
N ARG A 220 19.77 7.10 12.24
CA ARG A 220 21.17 6.61 12.31
C ARG A 220 21.69 6.47 13.75
N LYS A 221 21.10 7.16 14.73
CA LYS A 221 21.47 7.00 16.15
C LYS A 221 20.99 5.68 16.76
N TYR A 222 19.89 5.14 16.23
CA TYR A 222 19.19 3.97 16.76
C TYR A 222 19.45 2.71 15.96
N ASP A 223 19.57 2.86 14.64
CA ASP A 223 19.93 1.79 13.72
C ASP A 223 20.75 2.39 12.57
N PRO A 224 22.08 2.20 12.54
CA PRO A 224 22.92 2.69 11.43
C PRO A 224 22.64 1.95 10.11
N HIS A 225 21.96 0.80 10.15
CA HIS A 225 21.60 -0.03 9.00
C HIS A 225 20.11 0.03 8.67
N PHE A 226 19.41 1.09 9.11
CA PHE A 226 17.99 1.28 8.78
C PHE A 226 17.76 1.24 7.26
N VAL A 227 16.58 0.79 6.85
CA VAL A 227 16.21 0.69 5.43
C VAL A 227 15.16 1.74 5.10
N PRO A 228 15.53 2.83 4.38
CA PRO A 228 14.56 3.79 3.88
C PRO A 228 13.73 3.17 2.75
N MET A 229 12.42 3.28 2.83
CA MET A 229 11.49 2.85 1.77
C MET A 229 11.13 4.03 0.85
N SER A 230 11.07 5.24 1.40
CA SER A 230 10.81 6.48 0.68
C SER A 230 11.51 7.66 1.37
N LEU A 231 11.10 8.90 1.07
CA LEU A 231 11.50 10.07 1.86
C LEU A 231 10.85 10.11 3.24
N ASP A 232 9.67 9.52 3.40
CA ASP A 232 8.85 9.63 4.62
C ASP A 232 8.72 8.36 5.43
N GLU A 233 9.21 7.21 4.95
CA GLU A 233 9.16 5.95 5.69
C GLU A 233 10.46 5.16 5.68
N ALA A 234 10.69 4.46 6.80
CA ALA A 234 11.82 3.56 6.99
C ALA A 234 11.51 2.44 7.98
N HIS A 235 12.22 1.32 7.83
CA HIS A 235 12.31 0.27 8.83
C HIS A 235 13.62 0.41 9.62
N LEU A 236 13.53 0.24 10.94
CA LEU A 236 14.66 0.18 11.87
C LEU A 236 14.61 -1.14 12.64
N ASN A 237 15.76 -1.77 12.83
CA ASN A 237 15.91 -2.91 13.72
C ASN A 237 16.44 -2.42 15.07
N LEU A 238 15.56 -2.33 16.06
CA LEU A 238 15.89 -1.78 17.37
C LEU A 238 16.44 -2.84 18.33
N THR A 239 16.58 -4.10 17.88
CA THR A 239 16.96 -5.24 18.72
C THR A 239 18.26 -5.02 19.46
N GLU A 240 19.32 -4.59 18.75
CA GLU A 240 20.63 -4.35 19.36
C GLU A 240 20.62 -3.13 20.27
N TYR A 241 19.99 -2.02 19.83
CA TYR A 241 19.91 -0.80 20.63
C TYR A 241 19.18 -1.03 21.96
N LEU A 242 18.10 -1.83 21.95
CA LEU A 242 17.34 -2.18 23.16
C LEU A 242 18.17 -2.93 24.20
N GLN A 243 19.27 -3.59 23.82
CA GLN A 243 20.17 -4.25 24.77
C GLN A 243 21.08 -3.26 25.51
N THR A 244 21.17 -2.01 25.03
CA THR A 244 22.03 -0.97 25.58
C THR A 244 21.30 -0.01 26.54
N THR A 245 20.01 -0.23 26.77
CA THR A 245 19.14 0.67 27.53
C THR A 245 18.09 -0.08 28.35
N ASP A 246 17.57 0.52 29.41
CA ASP A 246 16.47 -0.03 30.22
C ASP A 246 15.08 0.34 29.65
N LEU A 247 15.02 1.04 28.51
CA LEU A 247 13.77 1.43 27.87
C LEU A 247 13.05 0.22 27.27
N THR A 248 11.73 0.17 27.47
CA THR A 248 10.87 -0.73 26.70
C THR A 248 10.84 -0.33 25.22
N PRO A 249 10.50 -1.25 24.29
CA PRO A 249 10.32 -0.90 22.88
C PRO A 249 9.39 0.30 22.64
N TYR A 250 8.30 0.38 23.42
CA TYR A 250 7.36 1.49 23.34
C TYR A 250 8.01 2.83 23.72
N GLN A 251 8.74 2.88 24.84
CA GLN A 251 9.39 4.11 25.30
C GLN A 251 10.52 4.54 24.36
N LEU A 252 11.29 3.60 23.82
CA LEU A 252 12.34 3.89 22.85
C LEU A 252 11.77 4.55 21.59
N VAL A 253 10.65 4.04 21.06
CA VAL A 253 10.02 4.60 19.86
C VAL A 253 9.31 5.93 20.15
N GLU A 254 8.79 6.13 21.36
CA GLU A 254 8.30 7.44 21.80
C GLU A 254 9.43 8.48 21.80
N GLN A 255 10.62 8.09 22.29
CA GLN A 255 11.81 8.94 22.24
C GLN A 255 12.24 9.24 20.80
N ILE A 256 12.28 8.23 19.91
CA ILE A 256 12.60 8.44 18.47
C ILE A 256 11.65 9.47 17.87
N ARG A 257 10.34 9.33 18.08
CA ARG A 257 9.32 10.26 17.57
C ARG A 257 9.48 11.66 18.14
N ARG A 258 9.81 11.78 19.43
CA ARG A 258 10.12 13.07 20.06
C ARG A 258 11.34 13.73 19.43
N GLU A 259 12.43 13.01 19.22
CA GLU A 259 13.64 13.55 18.59
C GLU A 259 13.41 13.96 17.13
N ILE A 260 12.61 13.21 16.38
CA ILE A 260 12.16 13.61 15.03
C ILE A 260 11.44 14.95 15.10
N PHE A 261 10.50 15.10 16.04
CA PHE A 261 9.75 16.33 16.21
C PHE A 261 10.65 17.50 16.64
N GLU A 262 11.58 17.29 17.57
CA GLU A 262 12.56 18.31 17.98
C GLU A 262 13.43 18.77 16.80
N ALA A 263 13.92 17.84 15.97
CA ALA A 263 14.80 18.13 14.84
C ALA A 263 14.08 18.78 13.63
N THR A 264 12.79 18.50 13.45
CA THR A 264 12.08 18.84 12.21
C THR A 264 10.80 19.66 12.39
N GLN A 265 10.23 19.68 13.59
CA GLN A 265 8.88 20.15 13.89
C GLN A 265 7.77 19.40 13.13
N LEU A 266 8.08 18.22 12.60
CA LEU A 266 7.15 17.30 11.92
C LEU A 266 6.84 16.12 12.83
N THR A 267 5.62 15.61 12.76
CA THR A 267 5.23 14.41 13.50
C THR A 267 5.40 13.16 12.67
N ALA A 268 5.68 12.05 13.35
CA ALA A 268 5.71 10.73 12.76
C ALA A 268 4.80 9.78 13.55
N SER A 269 4.29 8.77 12.86
CA SER A 269 3.66 7.62 13.49
C SER A 269 4.54 6.39 13.32
N ALA A 270 4.45 5.45 14.26
CA ALA A 270 5.33 4.29 14.29
C ALA A 270 4.64 3.00 14.68
N GLY A 271 5.09 1.89 14.12
CA GLY A 271 4.59 0.56 14.46
C GLY A 271 5.74 -0.34 14.88
N ILE A 272 5.54 -1.10 15.95
CA ILE A 272 6.57 -1.90 16.59
C ILE A 272 6.07 -3.34 16.63
N ALA A 273 6.82 -4.27 16.04
CA ALA A 273 6.46 -5.68 15.98
C ALA A 273 7.70 -6.57 15.76
N CYS A 274 7.50 -7.88 15.63
CA CYS A 274 8.60 -8.83 15.41
C CYS A 274 9.17 -8.83 13.99
N ASN A 275 8.51 -8.20 13.01
CA ASN A 275 8.91 -8.23 11.61
C ASN A 275 8.45 -7.00 10.80
N LYS A 276 8.95 -6.85 9.57
CA LYS A 276 8.68 -5.69 8.69
C LYS A 276 7.20 -5.49 8.36
N THR A 277 6.48 -6.57 8.07
CA THR A 277 5.09 -6.48 7.62
C THR A 277 4.18 -6.04 8.76
N LEU A 278 4.30 -6.69 9.92
CA LEU A 278 3.50 -6.35 11.10
C LEU A 278 3.82 -4.95 11.62
N SER A 279 5.09 -4.55 11.64
CA SER A 279 5.49 -3.19 12.05
C SER A 279 4.90 -2.14 11.12
N LYS A 280 4.91 -2.36 9.80
CA LYS A 280 4.26 -1.47 8.83
C LYS A 280 2.75 -1.35 9.08
N ILE A 281 2.05 -2.47 9.27
CA ILE A 281 0.62 -2.48 9.60
C ILE A 281 0.36 -1.70 10.90
N CYS A 282 1.15 -1.94 11.94
CA CYS A 282 1.01 -1.28 13.23
C CYS A 282 1.19 0.25 13.14
N SER A 283 2.08 0.73 12.27
CA SER A 283 2.37 2.15 12.12
C SER A 283 1.18 2.98 11.62
N ASP A 284 0.22 2.32 10.96
CA ASP A 284 -1.00 2.95 10.46
C ASP A 284 -2.14 3.00 11.49
N ILE A 285 -2.10 2.22 12.58
CA ILE A 285 -3.24 2.04 13.51
C ILE A 285 -3.55 3.31 14.31
N ASN A 286 -2.50 4.01 14.76
CA ASN A 286 -2.61 5.19 15.63
C ASN A 286 -2.21 6.50 14.92
N LYS A 287 -2.26 6.53 13.58
CA LYS A 287 -2.07 7.78 12.83
C LYS A 287 -3.19 8.80 13.08
N PRO A 288 -2.89 10.12 13.06
CA PRO A 288 -1.55 10.73 13.07
C PRO A 288 -0.89 10.79 14.45
N ASN A 289 0.42 11.02 14.47
CA ASN A 289 1.24 11.29 15.63
C ASN A 289 1.01 10.29 16.78
N GLY A 290 0.96 9.00 16.45
CA GLY A 290 0.79 7.94 17.43
C GLY A 290 1.63 6.72 17.10
N GLN A 291 1.68 5.78 18.03
CA GLN A 291 2.40 4.53 17.83
C GLN A 291 1.61 3.33 18.33
N TYR A 292 1.87 2.17 17.76
CA TYR A 292 1.27 0.91 18.18
C TYR A 292 2.36 -0.15 18.38
N TYR A 293 2.35 -0.78 19.55
CA TYR A 293 3.21 -1.92 19.86
C TYR A 293 2.40 -3.20 19.82
N LEU A 294 2.77 -4.11 18.91
CA LEU A 294 2.33 -5.49 18.92
C LEU A 294 3.35 -6.31 19.71
N PRO A 295 2.98 -6.89 20.87
CA PRO A 295 3.88 -7.76 21.62
C PRO A 295 4.41 -8.88 20.73
N ILE A 296 5.70 -9.16 20.88
CA ILE A 296 6.46 -10.05 19.99
C ILE A 296 6.34 -11.53 20.36
N ASP A 297 5.31 -11.92 21.09
CA ASP A 297 4.99 -13.32 21.37
C ASP A 297 3.99 -13.89 20.36
N ARG A 298 4.03 -15.21 20.16
CA ARG A 298 3.18 -15.91 19.18
C ARG A 298 1.70 -15.68 19.44
N ALA A 299 1.25 -15.70 20.71
CA ALA A 299 -0.18 -15.61 21.02
C ALA A 299 -0.72 -14.22 20.64
N SER A 300 0.02 -13.16 20.96
CA SER A 300 -0.31 -11.79 20.56
C SER A 300 -0.33 -11.62 19.04
N VAL A 301 0.69 -12.14 18.33
CA VAL A 301 0.73 -12.09 16.86
C VAL A 301 -0.46 -12.80 16.24
N MET A 302 -0.75 -14.03 16.66
CA MET A 302 -1.86 -14.81 16.11
C MET A 302 -3.22 -14.18 16.43
N SER A 303 -3.39 -13.63 17.64
CA SER A 303 -4.61 -12.89 18.01
C SER A 303 -4.78 -11.64 17.16
N PHE A 304 -3.70 -10.93 16.85
CA PHE A 304 -3.74 -9.71 16.05
C PHE A 304 -4.09 -9.99 14.59
N VAL A 305 -3.44 -10.96 13.96
CA VAL A 305 -3.64 -11.24 12.52
C VAL A 305 -5.00 -11.88 12.25
N LYS A 306 -5.55 -12.68 13.17
CA LYS A 306 -6.80 -13.41 12.97
C LYS A 306 -7.94 -12.53 12.42
N ASP A 307 -8.14 -11.36 13.02
CA ASP A 307 -9.24 -10.45 12.68
C ASP A 307 -8.81 -9.32 11.72
N LEU A 308 -7.53 -9.32 11.29
CA LEU A 308 -7.00 -8.30 10.39
C LEU A 308 -7.63 -8.46 8.99
N ARG A 309 -8.22 -7.38 8.47
CA ARG A 309 -8.73 -7.36 7.10
C ARG A 309 -7.60 -7.57 6.09
N VAL A 310 -7.81 -8.41 5.09
CA VAL A 310 -6.78 -8.73 4.08
C VAL A 310 -6.24 -7.49 3.37
N ARG A 311 -7.09 -6.46 3.16
CA ARG A 311 -6.71 -5.19 2.54
C ARG A 311 -5.65 -4.40 3.30
N LYS A 312 -5.45 -4.68 4.59
CA LYS A 312 -4.42 -4.05 5.43
C LYS A 312 -3.04 -4.69 5.25
N ILE A 313 -2.96 -5.88 4.66
CA ILE A 313 -1.68 -6.54 4.39
C ILE A 313 -0.97 -5.80 3.24
N PRO A 314 0.27 -5.31 3.44
CA PRO A 314 1.11 -4.83 2.34
C PRO A 314 1.24 -5.88 1.24
N GLY A 315 0.94 -5.50 -0.01
CA GLY A 315 0.87 -6.42 -1.16
C GLY A 315 -0.54 -6.86 -1.54
N VAL A 316 -1.55 -6.69 -0.67
CA VAL A 316 -2.96 -6.91 -1.04
C VAL A 316 -3.57 -5.60 -1.53
N GLY A 317 -3.54 -5.44 -2.85
CA GLY A 317 -4.20 -4.34 -3.56
C GLY A 317 -5.72 -4.49 -3.65
N ARG A 318 -6.36 -3.54 -4.32
CA ARG A 318 -7.82 -3.56 -4.55
C ARG A 318 -8.28 -4.77 -5.35
N VAL A 319 -7.50 -5.16 -6.36
CA VAL A 319 -7.84 -6.29 -7.23
C VAL A 319 -7.82 -7.59 -6.44
N THR A 320 -6.71 -7.87 -5.75
CA THR A 320 -6.59 -9.01 -4.84
C THR A 320 -7.67 -9.02 -3.77
N GLU A 321 -7.95 -7.88 -3.11
CA GLU A 321 -9.04 -7.79 -2.12
C GLU A 321 -10.37 -8.26 -2.73
N ARG A 322 -10.72 -7.81 -3.94
CA ARG A 322 -11.96 -8.23 -4.61
C ARG A 322 -11.99 -9.71 -4.94
N VAL A 323 -10.88 -10.27 -5.42
CA VAL A 323 -10.77 -11.70 -5.73
C VAL A 323 -10.96 -12.53 -4.46
N LEU A 324 -10.28 -12.17 -3.38
CA LEU A 324 -10.40 -12.86 -2.08
C LEU A 324 -11.81 -12.70 -1.48
N GLU A 325 -12.38 -11.50 -1.53
CA GLU A 325 -13.75 -11.25 -1.04
C GLU A 325 -14.79 -12.09 -1.80
N ALA A 326 -14.62 -12.25 -3.12
CA ALA A 326 -15.48 -13.11 -3.94
C ALA A 326 -15.41 -14.59 -3.52
N LEU A 327 -14.24 -15.03 -3.04
CA LEU A 327 -14.03 -16.37 -2.47
C LEU A 327 -14.45 -16.50 -1.00
N GLY A 328 -15.01 -15.43 -0.40
CA GLY A 328 -15.43 -15.41 1.00
C GLY A 328 -14.33 -15.02 2.00
N VAL A 329 -13.14 -14.66 1.54
CA VAL A 329 -11.97 -14.33 2.37
C VAL A 329 -11.91 -12.81 2.60
N LYS A 330 -12.23 -12.37 3.83
CA LYS A 330 -12.22 -10.94 4.21
C LYS A 330 -11.14 -10.60 5.22
N THR A 331 -10.81 -11.56 6.07
CA THR A 331 -9.82 -11.46 7.16
C THR A 331 -8.68 -12.45 6.96
N CYS A 332 -7.55 -12.26 7.62
CA CYS A 332 -6.47 -13.25 7.55
C CYS A 332 -6.90 -14.60 8.15
N GLY A 333 -7.79 -14.62 9.14
CA GLY A 333 -8.35 -15.85 9.70
C GLY A 333 -9.11 -16.68 8.65
N ASP A 334 -9.80 -16.02 7.72
CA ASP A 334 -10.52 -16.70 6.63
C ASP A 334 -9.58 -17.45 5.69
N ILE A 335 -8.31 -17.02 5.56
CA ILE A 335 -7.30 -17.71 4.74
C ILE A 335 -7.14 -19.16 5.22
N TYR A 336 -7.09 -19.38 6.54
CA TYR A 336 -7.00 -20.73 7.09
C TYR A 336 -8.26 -21.54 6.81
N THR A 337 -9.43 -20.94 6.99
CA THR A 337 -10.72 -21.57 6.71
C THR A 337 -10.82 -22.04 5.25
N HIS A 338 -10.33 -21.23 4.32
CA HIS A 338 -10.42 -21.48 2.88
C HIS A 338 -9.14 -22.09 2.26
N ARG A 339 -8.13 -22.46 3.06
CA ARG A 339 -6.78 -22.83 2.59
C ARG A 339 -6.73 -23.90 1.50
N ALA A 340 -7.57 -24.94 1.58
CA ALA A 340 -7.59 -26.00 0.58
C ALA A 340 -8.11 -25.51 -0.78
N ILE A 341 -9.12 -24.63 -0.77
CA ILE A 341 -9.67 -24.00 -1.96
C ILE A 341 -8.67 -23.00 -2.53
N LEU A 342 -8.04 -22.18 -1.68
CA LEU A 342 -7.05 -21.19 -2.09
C LEU A 342 -5.82 -21.85 -2.72
N TYR A 343 -5.34 -22.98 -2.16
CA TYR A 343 -4.24 -23.77 -2.74
C TYR A 343 -4.56 -24.24 -4.16
N LYS A 344 -5.81 -24.64 -4.42
CA LYS A 344 -6.25 -25.16 -5.72
C LYS A 344 -6.51 -24.07 -6.77
N LEU A 345 -6.84 -22.85 -6.33
CA LEU A 345 -7.24 -21.76 -7.22
C LEU A 345 -6.15 -20.73 -7.49
N LEU A 346 -5.16 -20.60 -6.60
CA LEU A 346 -4.12 -19.59 -6.70
C LEU A 346 -2.78 -20.21 -7.08
N SER A 347 -1.92 -19.42 -7.70
CA SER A 347 -0.53 -19.81 -7.89
C SER A 347 0.15 -20.10 -6.55
N HIS A 348 1.17 -20.97 -6.58
CA HIS A 348 1.92 -21.35 -5.37
C HIS A 348 2.47 -20.13 -4.63
N THR A 349 3.00 -19.14 -5.36
CA THR A 349 3.57 -17.92 -4.79
C THR A 349 2.52 -17.09 -4.05
N SER A 350 1.36 -16.88 -4.67
CA SER A 350 0.23 -16.16 -4.07
C SER A 350 -0.31 -16.87 -2.84
N PHE A 351 -0.45 -18.19 -2.92
CA PHE A 351 -0.91 -18.98 -1.79
C PHE A 351 0.08 -18.94 -0.62
N GLN A 352 1.37 -19.09 -0.89
CA GLN A 352 2.41 -18.98 0.14
C GLN A 352 2.45 -17.59 0.79
N PHE A 353 2.26 -16.51 0.01
CA PHE A 353 2.10 -15.16 0.54
C PHE A 353 0.91 -15.05 1.52
N LEU A 354 -0.24 -15.64 1.17
CA LEU A 354 -1.42 -15.64 2.04
C LEU A 354 -1.20 -16.45 3.32
N LEU A 355 -0.56 -17.62 3.24
CA LEU A 355 -0.22 -18.41 4.43
C LEU A 355 0.74 -17.66 5.36
N ARG A 356 1.78 -17.02 4.82
CA ARG A 356 2.68 -16.14 5.59
C ARG A 356 1.91 -15.01 6.28
N SER A 357 0.96 -14.40 5.58
CA SER A 357 0.10 -13.34 6.12
C SER A 357 -0.83 -13.84 7.23
N TYR A 358 -1.43 -15.01 7.07
CA TYR A 358 -2.23 -15.69 8.11
C TYR A 358 -1.42 -15.97 9.38
N LEU A 359 -0.15 -16.37 9.23
CA LEU A 359 0.74 -16.63 10.36
C LEU A 359 1.40 -15.37 10.93
N GLY A 360 1.27 -14.22 10.27
CA GLY A 360 2.00 -13.01 10.62
C GLY A 360 3.52 -13.16 10.49
N ILE A 361 3.99 -13.95 9.52
CA ILE A 361 5.41 -14.21 9.26
C ILE A 361 5.87 -13.37 8.07
N SER A 362 6.95 -12.63 8.25
CA SER A 362 7.66 -11.90 7.19
C SER A 362 9.14 -11.77 7.53
N ASP A 363 9.90 -11.09 6.68
CA ASP A 363 11.31 -10.81 6.93
C ASP A 363 11.51 -10.09 8.27
N THR A 364 12.42 -10.63 9.08
CA THR A 364 12.92 -10.05 10.32
C THR A 364 14.27 -9.35 10.13
N THR A 365 14.92 -9.56 8.98
CA THR A 365 16.21 -8.94 8.64
C THR A 365 16.03 -7.70 7.77
N LEU A 366 16.77 -6.65 8.08
CA LEU A 366 16.83 -5.43 7.26
C LEU A 366 18.01 -5.54 6.29
N ASN A 367 17.74 -6.01 5.07
CA ASN A 367 18.75 -6.02 4.01
C ASN A 367 18.89 -4.61 3.42
N THR A 368 20.06 -3.99 3.62
CA THR A 368 20.40 -2.65 3.11
C THR A 368 20.93 -2.68 1.68
N HIS A 369 21.37 -3.84 1.19
CA HIS A 369 21.98 -3.99 -0.13
C HIS A 369 21.04 -4.69 -1.09
N THR A 370 20.25 -3.91 -1.82
CA THR A 370 19.57 -4.38 -3.03
C THR A 370 20.19 -3.67 -4.23
N GLU A 371 20.71 -4.43 -5.18
CA GLU A 371 21.14 -3.87 -6.46
C GLU A 371 19.92 -3.35 -7.22
N ARG A 372 20.01 -2.12 -7.73
CA ARG A 372 18.93 -1.53 -8.54
C ARG A 372 18.83 -2.30 -9.85
N LYS A 373 17.64 -2.79 -10.19
CA LYS A 373 17.40 -3.60 -11.40
C LYS A 373 17.04 -2.79 -12.65
N SER A 374 16.50 -1.57 -12.49
CA SER A 374 16.10 -0.71 -13.61
C SER A 374 16.17 0.77 -13.25
N ILE A 375 16.35 1.61 -14.28
CA ILE A 375 16.18 3.07 -14.23
C ILE A 375 15.26 3.41 -15.41
N SER A 376 14.22 4.19 -15.17
CA SER A 376 13.28 4.63 -16.20
C SER A 376 12.94 6.10 -16.05
N THR A 377 12.49 6.70 -17.14
CA THR A 377 11.95 8.06 -17.15
C THR A 377 10.72 8.10 -18.02
N GLU A 378 9.67 8.73 -17.51
CA GLU A 378 8.40 8.85 -18.21
C GLU A 378 7.82 10.25 -18.03
N ARG A 379 6.91 10.61 -18.94
CA ARG A 379 6.19 11.88 -18.86
C ARG A 379 4.83 11.75 -19.52
N THR A 380 3.78 12.12 -18.80
CA THR A 380 2.45 12.31 -19.39
C THR A 380 2.39 13.67 -20.09
N PHE A 381 1.83 13.70 -21.30
CA PHE A 381 1.63 14.90 -22.12
C PHE A 381 0.24 14.84 -22.80
N SER A 382 -0.20 15.96 -23.38
CA SER A 382 -1.42 16.01 -24.20
C SER A 382 -1.31 15.08 -25.41
N ALA A 383 -2.44 14.70 -26.02
CA ALA A 383 -2.42 13.84 -27.20
C ALA A 383 -1.47 14.38 -28.30
N MET A 384 -0.63 13.48 -28.82
CA MET A 384 0.40 13.76 -29.81
C MET A 384 0.41 12.58 -30.80
N SER A 385 0.31 12.88 -32.08
CA SER A 385 0.25 11.86 -33.15
C SER A 385 1.31 12.06 -34.23
N GLU A 386 1.89 13.26 -34.34
CA GLU A 386 2.86 13.57 -35.37
C GLU A 386 4.19 12.83 -35.12
N PRO A 387 4.69 12.03 -36.08
CA PRO A 387 5.90 11.23 -35.90
C PRO A 387 7.11 12.04 -35.45
N ASN A 388 7.31 13.23 -36.01
CA ASN A 388 8.44 14.11 -35.66
C ASN A 388 8.37 14.56 -34.20
N GLN A 389 7.17 14.91 -33.70
CA GLN A 389 6.99 15.31 -32.30
C GLN A 389 7.22 14.14 -31.34
N LEU A 390 6.80 12.93 -31.73
CA LEU A 390 7.05 11.72 -30.95
C LEU A 390 8.55 11.39 -30.87
N LEU A 391 9.29 11.53 -31.98
CA LEU A 391 10.74 11.34 -32.01
C LEU A 391 11.47 12.38 -31.16
N GLU A 392 11.04 13.64 -31.20
CA GLU A 392 11.56 14.69 -30.31
C GLU A 392 11.30 14.35 -28.85
N LYS A 393 10.09 13.89 -28.51
CA LYS A 393 9.75 13.49 -27.14
C LYS A 393 10.60 12.30 -26.67
N LEU A 394 10.80 11.31 -27.54
CA LEU A 394 11.67 10.17 -27.26
C LEU A 394 13.09 10.63 -26.98
N LYS A 395 13.63 11.53 -27.80
CA LYS A 395 14.98 12.10 -27.61
C LYS A 395 15.10 12.84 -26.28
N GLU A 396 14.11 13.66 -25.91
CA GLU A 396 14.09 14.32 -24.60
C GLU A 396 14.11 13.32 -23.44
N LEU A 397 13.33 12.23 -23.53
CA LEU A 397 13.30 11.18 -22.51
C LEU A 397 14.62 10.42 -22.45
N SER A 398 15.22 10.07 -23.60
CA SER A 398 16.53 9.41 -23.64
C SER A 398 17.63 10.24 -22.98
N ILE A 399 17.69 11.55 -23.25
CA ILE A 399 18.65 12.46 -22.60
C ILE A 399 18.40 12.54 -21.09
N SER A 400 17.13 12.55 -20.66
CA SER A 400 16.80 12.55 -19.24
C SER A 400 17.23 11.25 -18.57
N LEU A 401 17.02 10.11 -19.22
CA LEU A 401 17.41 8.79 -18.70
C LEU A 401 18.93 8.68 -18.59
N GLU A 402 19.65 9.14 -19.62
CA GLU A 402 21.12 9.20 -19.64
C GLU A 402 21.66 9.96 -18.43
N LYS A 403 21.18 11.18 -18.19
CA LYS A 403 21.57 11.97 -17.00
C LYS A 403 21.30 11.25 -15.68
N ASP A 404 20.19 10.52 -15.57
CA ASP A 404 19.83 9.80 -14.35
C ASP A 404 20.69 8.54 -14.16
N MET A 405 21.08 7.88 -15.26
CA MET A 405 22.03 6.76 -15.26
C MET A 405 23.47 7.21 -14.90
N GLU A 406 23.93 8.34 -15.42
CA GLU A 406 25.23 8.94 -15.06
C GLU A 406 25.29 9.23 -13.54
N LYS A 407 24.28 9.89 -12.98
CA LYS A 407 24.19 10.16 -11.53
C LYS A 407 24.18 8.88 -10.70
N ALA A 408 23.57 7.82 -11.22
CA ALA A 408 23.50 6.52 -10.55
C ALA A 408 24.78 5.69 -10.70
N GLY A 409 25.74 6.13 -11.53
CA GLY A 409 27.01 5.43 -11.76
C GLY A 409 26.87 4.11 -12.52
N VAL A 410 25.84 3.98 -13.38
CA VAL A 410 25.56 2.75 -14.14
C VAL A 410 25.72 2.93 -15.66
N MET A 411 26.34 4.02 -16.09
CA MET A 411 26.65 4.31 -17.49
C MET A 411 28.14 4.15 -17.77
#